data_AF-A0A9P4LDW5-F1
#
_entry.id   AF-A0A9P4LDW5-F1
#
_cell.length_a   1.000
_cell.length_b   1.000
_cell.length_c   1.000
_cell.angle_alpha   90.00
_cell.angle_beta   90.00
_cell.angle_gamma   90.00
#
_symmetry.space_group_name_H-M   'P 1'
#
loop_
_entity.id
_entity.type
_entity.pdbx_description
1 polymer ?
#
loop_
_entity_poly.entity_id
_entity_poly.type
_entity_poly.pdbx_seq_one_letter_code
_entity_poly.pdbx_strand_id
1 'polypeptide(L)'
;MSFPSNFNPSQPNPAQTIQSPTHQSLTLQIDFAWSKFRNQISEKNGDHLTPLYIQHFRPTHPQLRFESATDSSPIASGTIHSVSISADCKIRGHKIELKPLKRWKTHYNYLSKALSSGSGRVAITWITDSTHKTWNFICLDANQLPIAKFAVNIWALKQVGNFYFEKSKEDISEEVRDEVVFIGLTLFYLMAVRMNSPLHLLGAAFAKPGKVEGPDETTEHAYEMGKVKNV
;
A
#
# COMPACT_ATOMS: atom_id res chain seq x y z
N MET A 1 32.46 -13.18 -15.27
CA MET A 1 31.72 -13.38 -14.01
C MET A 1 30.25 -13.49 -14.36
N SER A 2 29.71 -14.69 -14.24
CA SER A 2 28.36 -15.05 -14.70
C SER A 2 27.37 -14.89 -13.57
N PHE A 3 26.27 -14.15 -13.80
CA PHE A 3 25.15 -14.06 -12.85
C PHE A 3 24.35 -15.37 -12.87
N PRO A 4 23.93 -15.93 -11.72
CA PRO A 4 23.07 -17.09 -11.73
C PRO A 4 21.66 -16.68 -12.15
N SER A 5 21.30 -17.04 -13.38
CA SER A 5 19.95 -16.97 -13.93
C SER A 5 19.12 -18.15 -13.42
N ASN A 6 18.55 -18.02 -12.22
CA ASN A 6 17.42 -18.86 -11.80
C ASN A 6 16.12 -18.11 -12.12
N PHE A 7 15.82 -18.01 -13.42
CA PHE A 7 14.49 -17.66 -13.90
C PHE A 7 13.73 -18.97 -14.08
N ASN A 8 12.85 -19.30 -13.14
CA ASN A 8 11.91 -20.40 -13.29
C ASN A 8 10.67 -19.85 -14.03
N PRO A 9 10.44 -20.20 -15.30
CA PRO A 9 9.39 -19.60 -16.13
C PRO A 9 7.96 -20.04 -15.77
N SER A 10 7.79 -20.90 -14.76
CA SER A 10 6.52 -21.55 -14.44
C SER A 10 5.69 -20.87 -13.35
N GLN A 11 6.18 -19.81 -12.70
CA GLN A 11 5.36 -19.02 -11.78
C GLN A 11 4.86 -17.75 -12.49
N PRO A 12 3.52 -17.56 -12.62
CA PRO A 12 3.00 -16.29 -13.11
C PRO A 12 3.50 -15.18 -12.20
N ASN A 13 4.17 -14.19 -12.79
CA ASN A 13 4.60 -13.01 -12.06
C ASN A 13 3.33 -12.28 -11.56
N PRO A 14 3.09 -12.13 -10.25
CA PRO A 14 1.86 -11.50 -9.75
C PRO A 14 1.69 -10.05 -10.24
N ALA A 15 2.77 -9.42 -10.71
CA ALA A 15 2.74 -8.11 -11.36
C ALA A 15 2.04 -8.10 -12.74
N GLN A 16 1.87 -9.26 -13.39
CA GLN A 16 1.24 -9.39 -14.71
C GLN A 16 -0.25 -9.75 -14.66
N THR A 17 -0.81 -10.11 -13.50
CA THR A 17 -2.16 -10.67 -13.42
C THR A 17 -3.27 -9.62 -13.50
N ILE A 18 -3.02 -8.36 -13.09
CA ILE A 18 -3.96 -7.25 -13.35
C ILE A 18 -3.56 -6.59 -14.68
N GLN A 19 -3.91 -7.21 -15.80
CA GLN A 19 -3.94 -6.52 -17.10
C GLN A 19 -5.18 -5.61 -17.19
N SER A 20 -5.15 -4.68 -18.14
CA SER A 20 -6.15 -3.64 -18.46
C SER A 20 -7.61 -4.01 -18.14
N PRO A 21 -8.44 -3.03 -17.74
CA PRO A 21 -9.73 -3.24 -17.11
C PRO A 21 -10.61 -4.20 -17.89
N THR A 22 -11.06 -5.27 -17.25
CA THR A 22 -12.33 -5.88 -17.62
C THR A 22 -13.42 -4.83 -17.40
N HIS A 23 -14.44 -4.80 -18.27
CA HIS A 23 -15.51 -3.79 -18.28
C HIS A 23 -16.29 -3.62 -16.95
N GLN A 24 -16.00 -4.45 -15.94
CA GLN A 24 -16.64 -4.47 -14.63
C GLN A 24 -15.72 -4.08 -13.47
N SER A 25 -14.45 -3.74 -13.71
CA SER A 25 -13.50 -3.42 -12.63
C SER A 25 -13.56 -1.95 -12.18
N LEU A 26 -13.55 -1.70 -10.86
CA LEU A 26 -13.50 -0.33 -10.33
C LEU A 26 -12.14 0.32 -10.68
N THR A 27 -12.19 1.45 -11.38
CA THR A 27 -11.01 2.27 -11.71
C THR A 27 -11.13 3.64 -11.05
N LEU A 28 -10.08 4.05 -10.33
CA LEU A 28 -9.98 5.40 -9.77
C LEU A 28 -8.82 6.15 -10.41
N GLN A 29 -9.07 7.36 -10.89
CA GLN A 29 -8.05 8.25 -11.43
C GLN A 29 -7.55 9.20 -10.35
N ILE A 30 -6.24 9.49 -10.36
CA ILE A 30 -5.59 10.40 -9.43
C ILE A 30 -5.02 11.58 -10.22
N ASP A 31 -5.59 12.75 -9.97
CA ASP A 31 -5.12 14.01 -10.54
C ASP A 31 -4.43 14.85 -9.47
N PHE A 32 -3.26 15.40 -9.78
CA PHE A 32 -2.51 16.27 -8.89
C PHE A 32 -2.78 17.74 -9.19
N ALA A 33 -3.23 18.44 -8.15
CA ALA A 33 -3.36 19.88 -8.17
C ALA A 33 -2.12 20.52 -7.52
N TRP A 34 -1.09 20.77 -8.33
CA TRP A 34 0.18 21.41 -7.91
C TRP A 34 -0.01 22.69 -7.10
N SER A 35 -0.96 23.54 -7.50
CA SER A 35 -1.22 24.83 -6.84
C SER A 35 -1.74 24.70 -5.40
N LYS A 36 -2.20 23.51 -5.00
CA LYS A 36 -2.82 23.25 -3.70
C LYS A 36 -2.17 22.08 -2.95
N PHE A 37 -1.09 21.50 -3.47
CA PHE A 37 -0.41 20.32 -2.94
C PHE A 37 -1.39 19.22 -2.51
N ARG A 38 -2.37 18.93 -3.37
CA ARG A 38 -3.41 17.93 -3.12
C ARG A 38 -3.63 17.03 -4.32
N ASN A 39 -3.93 15.76 -4.07
CA ASN A 39 -4.51 14.89 -5.08
C ASN A 39 -6.03 14.94 -4.98
N GLN A 40 -6.68 14.94 -6.14
CA GLN A 40 -8.09 14.61 -6.26
C GLN A 40 -8.18 13.19 -6.80
N ILE A 41 -8.93 12.33 -6.11
CA ILE A 41 -9.13 10.95 -6.52
C ILE A 41 -10.59 10.80 -6.93
N SER A 42 -10.81 10.40 -8.18
CA SER A 42 -12.13 10.29 -8.78
C SER A 42 -12.40 8.87 -9.26
N GLU A 43 -13.61 8.38 -9.08
CA GLU A 43 -14.12 7.21 -9.81
C GLU A 43 -14.19 7.54 -11.29
N LYS A 44 -13.68 6.64 -12.13
CA LYS A 44 -13.69 6.79 -13.58
C LYS A 44 -14.70 5.84 -14.20
N ASN A 45 -15.72 6.40 -14.85
CA ASN A 45 -16.70 5.67 -15.65
C ASN A 45 -16.73 6.25 -17.06
N GLY A 46 -16.02 5.59 -17.99
CA GLY A 46 -15.76 6.15 -19.32
C GLY A 46 -15.00 7.48 -19.22
N ASP A 47 -15.60 8.53 -19.78
CA ASP A 47 -15.08 9.90 -19.73
C ASP A 47 -15.58 10.70 -18.51
N HIS A 48 -16.48 10.14 -17.71
CA HIS A 48 -17.00 10.79 -16.51
C HIS A 48 -16.10 10.51 -15.30
N LEU A 49 -15.76 11.57 -14.56
CA LEU A 49 -15.00 11.51 -13.31
C LEU A 49 -15.85 12.00 -12.15
N THR A 50 -16.13 11.11 -11.20
CA THR A 50 -16.86 11.44 -9.97
C THR A 50 -15.86 11.55 -8.81
N PRO A 51 -15.62 12.75 -8.23
CA PRO A 51 -14.69 12.91 -7.12
C PRO A 51 -15.14 12.09 -5.90
N LEU A 52 -14.22 11.30 -5.34
CA LEU A 52 -14.45 10.53 -4.11
C LEU A 52 -13.62 11.05 -2.95
N TYR A 53 -12.36 11.40 -3.21
CA TYR A 53 -11.43 11.79 -2.16
C TYR A 53 -10.62 13.03 -2.51
N ILE A 54 -10.23 13.75 -1.46
CA ILE A 54 -9.19 14.76 -1.52
C ILE A 54 -8.08 14.32 -0.58
N GLN A 55 -6.88 14.12 -1.13
CA GLN A 55 -5.68 13.90 -0.35
C GLN A 55 -4.89 15.19 -0.24
N HIS A 56 -4.66 15.64 0.98
CA HIS A 56 -3.74 16.73 1.27
C HIS A 56 -2.34 16.19 1.59
N PHE A 57 -1.33 16.81 1.02
CA PHE A 57 0.08 16.57 1.35
C PHE A 57 0.74 17.86 1.82
N ARG A 58 1.51 17.77 2.90
CA ARG A 58 2.33 18.87 3.40
C ARG A 58 3.80 18.57 3.11
N PRO A 59 4.48 19.34 2.24
CA PRO A 59 5.90 19.11 1.93
C PRO A 59 6.84 19.25 3.13
N THR A 60 6.53 20.17 4.05
CA THR A 60 7.40 20.50 5.21
C THR A 60 7.22 19.57 6.41
N HIS A 61 6.04 18.97 6.54
CA HIS A 61 5.74 17.93 7.52
C HIS A 61 5.06 16.82 6.75
N PRO A 62 5.75 15.72 6.42
CA PRO A 62 5.25 14.67 5.54
C PRO A 62 4.09 13.90 6.20
N GLN A 63 2.95 14.58 6.23
CA GLN A 63 1.66 14.18 6.73
C GLN A 63 0.72 14.11 5.54
N LEU A 64 0.04 12.97 5.44
CA LEU A 64 -1.02 12.73 4.49
C LEU A 64 -2.34 12.82 5.25
N ARG A 65 -3.31 13.54 4.68
CA ARG A 65 -4.68 13.57 5.17
C ARG A 65 -5.62 13.26 4.03
N PHE A 66 -6.59 12.42 4.31
CA PHE A 66 -7.57 11.93 3.36
C PHE A 66 -8.95 12.32 3.85
N GLU A 67 -9.68 13.02 3.00
CA GLU A 67 -11.02 13.52 3.27
C GLU A 67 -11.96 13.11 2.14
N SER A 68 -13.24 12.92 2.48
CA SER A 68 -14.31 12.70 1.50
C SER A 68 -14.50 13.96 0.63
N ALA A 69 -14.60 13.77 -0.68
CA ALA A 69 -14.85 14.88 -1.60
C ALA A 69 -16.29 15.43 -1.50
N THR A 70 -17.23 14.66 -0.94
CA THR A 70 -18.65 15.03 -0.85
C THR A 70 -18.91 15.99 0.31
N ASP A 71 -18.33 15.71 1.48
CA ASP A 71 -18.64 16.40 2.74
C ASP A 71 -17.40 16.87 3.51
N SER A 72 -16.19 16.66 2.97
CA SER A 72 -14.92 16.99 3.63
C SER A 72 -14.71 16.29 4.99
N SER A 73 -15.41 15.19 5.23
CA SER A 73 -15.23 14.41 6.45
C SER A 73 -13.86 13.70 6.44
N PRO A 74 -13.14 13.66 7.58
CA PRO A 74 -11.83 13.02 7.65
C PRO A 74 -11.96 11.50 7.64
N ILE A 75 -11.29 10.85 6.69
CA ILE A 75 -11.30 9.40 6.50
C ILE A 75 -10.02 8.79 7.09
N ALA A 76 -8.87 9.33 6.73
CA ALA A 76 -7.58 8.75 7.09
C ALA A 76 -6.47 9.78 7.23
N SER A 77 -5.43 9.42 7.96
CA SER A 77 -4.22 10.21 8.11
C SER A 77 -2.99 9.34 8.23
N GLY A 78 -1.88 9.80 7.67
CA GLY A 78 -0.60 9.10 7.65
C GLY A 78 0.53 10.04 8.00
N THR A 79 1.48 9.56 8.80
CA THR A 79 2.73 10.28 9.07
C THR A 79 3.88 9.46 8.51
N ILE A 80 4.60 10.05 7.55
CA ILE A 80 5.81 9.48 6.98
C ILE A 80 6.98 10.00 7.80
N HIS A 81 7.79 9.09 8.33
CA HIS A 81 8.97 9.46 9.09
C HIS A 81 10.15 9.63 8.15
N SER A 82 10.98 10.63 8.39
CA SER A 82 12.16 10.88 7.56
C SER A 82 13.18 9.74 7.65
N VAL A 83 13.39 9.17 8.83
CA VAL A 83 14.46 8.17 9.08
C VAL A 83 13.93 6.73 9.15
N SER A 84 12.68 6.57 9.60
CA SER A 84 12.05 5.24 9.66
C SER A 84 11.50 4.84 8.31
N ILE A 85 11.57 3.54 8.05
CA ILE A 85 10.96 2.91 6.88
C ILE A 85 9.53 2.48 7.15
N SER A 86 9.02 2.66 8.37
CA SER A 86 7.61 2.50 8.72
C SER A 86 6.83 3.81 8.54
N ALA A 87 5.51 3.68 8.40
CA ALA A 87 4.58 4.81 8.46
C ALA A 87 3.53 4.52 9.55
N ASP A 88 3.15 5.56 10.30
CA ASP A 88 2.01 5.49 11.21
C ASP A 88 0.75 5.90 10.45
N CYS A 89 -0.18 4.97 10.30
CA CYS A 89 -1.43 5.18 9.58
C CYS A 89 -2.61 5.12 10.55
N LYS A 90 -3.63 5.95 10.31
CA LYS A 90 -4.94 5.88 10.96
C LYS A 90 -6.02 5.95 9.90
N ILE A 91 -6.92 4.97 9.88
CA ILE A 91 -8.05 4.91 8.94
C ILE A 91 -9.32 4.71 9.75
N ARG A 92 -10.29 5.63 9.61
CA ARG A 92 -11.56 5.60 10.35
C ARG A 92 -11.35 5.36 11.85
N GLY A 93 -10.39 6.06 12.44
CA GLY A 93 -10.01 5.94 13.86
C GLY A 93 -9.13 4.74 14.24
N HIS A 94 -8.93 3.76 13.36
CA HIS A 94 -8.13 2.56 13.63
C HIS A 94 -6.66 2.76 13.25
N LYS A 95 -5.74 2.46 14.16
CA LYS A 95 -4.31 2.50 13.87
C LYS A 95 -3.90 1.30 13.00
N ILE A 96 -3.18 1.57 11.92
CA ILE A 96 -2.54 0.58 11.06
C ILE A 96 -1.03 0.77 11.17
N GLU A 97 -0.32 -0.31 11.50
CA GLU A 97 1.13 -0.35 11.53
C GLU A 97 1.65 -0.96 10.22
N LEU A 98 2.23 -0.12 9.36
CA LEU A 98 2.77 -0.53 8.07
C LEU A 98 4.24 -0.92 8.24
N LYS A 99 4.55 -2.22 8.14
CA LYS A 99 5.91 -2.72 8.32
C LYS A 99 6.56 -3.15 7.01
N PRO A 100 7.84 -2.83 6.80
CA PRO A 100 8.60 -3.37 5.70
C PRO A 100 9.01 -4.82 5.99
N LEU A 101 8.81 -5.68 5.01
CA LEU A 101 9.30 -7.05 4.97
C LEU A 101 10.72 -7.14 4.40
N LYS A 102 11.14 -6.16 3.58
CA LYS A 102 12.50 -6.09 3.00
C LYS A 102 13.06 -4.67 3.11
N ARG A 103 14.37 -4.55 3.31
CA ARG A 103 15.06 -3.24 3.46
C ARG A 103 15.20 -2.47 2.13
N TRP A 104 15.44 -3.20 1.04
CA TRP A 104 15.83 -2.66 -0.26
C TRP A 104 14.77 -2.83 -1.37
N LYS A 105 13.60 -3.37 -1.03
CA LYS A 105 12.47 -3.52 -1.95
C LYS A 105 11.22 -3.01 -1.26
N THR A 106 10.36 -2.33 -1.99
CA THR A 106 9.01 -2.00 -1.51
C THR A 106 8.25 -3.31 -1.36
N HIS A 107 8.30 -3.83 -0.16
CA HIS A 107 7.60 -5.03 0.25
C HIS A 107 7.15 -4.74 1.66
N TYR A 108 5.87 -4.43 1.82
CA TYR A 108 5.28 -4.00 3.08
C TYR A 108 4.11 -4.90 3.42
N ASN A 109 3.87 -5.08 4.71
CA ASN A 109 2.69 -5.77 5.18
C ASN A 109 2.03 -5.04 6.34
N TYR A 110 0.73 -5.27 6.49
CA TYR A 110 -0.07 -4.82 7.62
C TYR A 110 -1.26 -5.77 7.83
N LEU A 111 -1.93 -5.64 8.97
CA LEU A 111 -3.14 -6.37 9.28
C LEU A 111 -4.37 -5.52 8.95
N SER A 112 -5.17 -5.97 8.00
CA SER A 112 -6.42 -5.34 7.60
C SER A 112 -7.59 -5.91 8.39
N LYS A 113 -8.46 -5.02 8.85
CA LYS A 113 -9.79 -5.39 9.35
C LYS A 113 -10.83 -5.33 8.24
N ALA A 114 -10.72 -4.35 7.32
CA ALA A 114 -11.70 -4.12 6.26
C ALA A 114 -11.74 -5.29 5.26
N LEU A 115 -10.60 -5.93 4.99
CA LEU A 115 -10.49 -7.07 4.07
C LEU A 115 -10.76 -8.42 4.74
N SER A 116 -11.08 -8.46 6.05
CA SER A 116 -11.42 -9.70 6.73
C SER A 116 -12.88 -10.08 6.46
N SER A 117 -13.13 -11.34 6.10
CA SER A 117 -14.49 -11.88 5.99
C SER A 117 -15.16 -12.17 7.35
N GLY A 118 -14.46 -11.94 8.48
CA GLY A 118 -14.94 -12.23 9.83
C GLY A 118 -14.52 -11.18 10.86
N SER A 119 -14.52 -11.55 12.14
CA SER A 119 -14.13 -10.65 13.25
C SER A 119 -12.61 -10.45 13.40
N GLY A 120 -11.82 -11.19 12.61
CA GLY A 120 -10.36 -11.21 12.69
C GLY A 120 -9.67 -10.09 11.90
N ARG A 121 -8.36 -10.24 11.72
CA ARG A 121 -7.57 -9.41 10.79
C ARG A 121 -6.83 -10.31 9.82
N VAL A 122 -6.72 -9.86 8.58
CA VAL A 122 -6.03 -10.57 7.50
C VAL A 122 -4.73 -9.84 7.14
N ALA A 123 -3.67 -10.59 6.89
CA ALA A 123 -2.41 -10.03 6.44
C ALA A 123 -2.52 -9.58 4.99
N ILE A 124 -2.23 -8.30 4.73
CA ILE A 124 -2.21 -7.71 3.40
C ILE A 124 -0.79 -7.31 3.08
N THR A 125 -0.38 -7.55 1.83
CA THR A 125 0.97 -7.30 1.36
C THR A 125 0.95 -6.31 0.20
N TRP A 126 1.85 -5.35 0.23
CA TRP A 126 2.10 -4.46 -0.90
C TRP A 126 3.49 -4.69 -1.47
N ILE A 127 3.56 -4.93 -2.77
CA ILE A 127 4.81 -5.04 -3.52
C ILE A 127 4.89 -3.95 -4.58
N THR A 128 6.09 -3.66 -5.07
CA THR A 128 6.24 -2.78 -6.24
C THR A 128 6.94 -3.46 -7.40
N ASP A 129 6.51 -3.09 -8.59
CA ASP A 129 7.20 -3.30 -9.85
C ASP A 129 7.40 -1.96 -10.54
N SER A 130 8.51 -1.78 -11.26
CA SER A 130 8.81 -0.52 -11.94
C SER A 130 9.31 -0.79 -13.34
N THR A 131 8.75 -0.05 -14.29
CA THR A 131 9.28 0.09 -15.64
C THR A 131 9.87 1.49 -15.81
N HIS A 132 10.49 1.77 -16.96
CA HIS A 132 10.98 3.10 -17.28
C HIS A 132 9.90 4.20 -17.26
N LYS A 133 8.62 3.85 -17.48
CA LYS A 133 7.52 4.81 -17.55
C LYS A 133 6.56 4.76 -16.37
N THR A 134 6.46 3.61 -15.72
CA THR A 134 5.46 3.36 -14.70
C THR A 134 6.06 2.81 -13.42
N TRP A 135 5.43 3.17 -12.30
CA TRP A 135 5.70 2.58 -11.00
C TRP A 135 4.40 1.96 -10.48
N ASN A 136 4.37 0.63 -10.45
CA ASN A 136 3.22 -0.14 -10.03
C ASN A 136 3.38 -0.53 -8.56
N PHE A 137 2.34 -0.30 -7.76
CA PHE A 137 2.18 -0.80 -6.41
C PHE A 137 1.03 -1.81 -6.44
N ILE A 138 1.30 -3.05 -6.07
CA ILE A 138 0.33 -4.14 -6.17
C ILE A 138 -0.03 -4.57 -4.75
N CYS A 139 -1.32 -4.53 -4.45
CA CYS A 139 -1.88 -4.98 -3.20
C CYS A 139 -2.29 -6.45 -3.35
N LEU A 140 -1.82 -7.29 -2.43
CA LEU A 140 -2.01 -8.73 -2.40
C LEU A 140 -2.71 -9.14 -1.10
N ASP A 141 -3.60 -10.11 -1.20
CA ASP A 141 -4.21 -10.76 -0.06
C ASP A 141 -3.26 -11.77 0.63
N ALA A 142 -3.76 -12.49 1.63
CA ALA A 142 -3.00 -13.51 2.34
C ALA A 142 -2.55 -14.68 1.44
N ASN A 143 -3.29 -14.97 0.37
CA ASN A 143 -2.99 -16.01 -0.61
C ASN A 143 -2.08 -15.53 -1.75
N GLN A 144 -1.56 -14.30 -1.65
CA GLN A 144 -0.77 -13.64 -2.70
C GLN A 144 -1.55 -13.40 -4.01
N LEU A 145 -2.88 -13.34 -3.92
CA LEU A 145 -3.75 -12.95 -5.03
C LEU A 145 -3.93 -11.42 -5.05
N PRO A 146 -3.89 -10.79 -6.23
CA PRO A 146 -3.90 -9.34 -6.32
C PRO A 146 -5.31 -8.76 -6.17
N ILE A 147 -5.50 -7.87 -5.20
CA ILE A 147 -6.79 -7.21 -4.93
C ILE A 147 -6.91 -5.86 -5.64
N ALA A 148 -5.77 -5.18 -5.80
CA ALA A 148 -5.70 -3.89 -6.46
C ALA A 148 -4.29 -3.59 -6.96
N LYS A 149 -4.21 -2.70 -7.95
CA LYS A 149 -2.96 -2.15 -8.48
C LYS A 149 -3.08 -0.63 -8.56
N PHE A 150 -2.12 0.06 -7.97
CA PHE A 150 -1.90 1.49 -8.19
C PHE A 150 -0.76 1.66 -9.19
N ALA A 151 -1.08 2.13 -10.40
CA ALA A 151 -0.10 2.41 -11.43
C ALA A 151 0.16 3.92 -11.53
N VAL A 152 1.37 4.34 -11.17
CA VAL A 152 1.83 5.72 -11.26
C VAL A 152 2.55 5.93 -12.59
N ASN A 153 2.25 7.02 -13.28
CA ASN A 153 3.06 7.48 -14.41
C ASN A 153 4.13 8.45 -13.89
N ILE A 154 5.39 7.99 -13.88
CA ILE A 154 6.52 8.73 -13.29
C ILE A 154 6.75 10.08 -14.00
N TRP A 155 6.35 10.18 -15.27
CA TRP A 155 6.55 11.36 -16.12
C TRP A 155 5.33 12.29 -16.17
N ALA A 156 4.22 11.91 -15.55
CA ALA A 156 3.00 12.68 -15.66
C ALA A 156 3.03 13.92 -14.76
N LEU A 157 2.78 15.07 -15.36
CA LEU A 157 2.67 16.32 -14.64
C LEU A 157 1.29 16.52 -14.00
N LYS A 158 0.18 16.08 -14.62
CA LYS A 158 -1.17 16.37 -14.09
C LYS A 158 -1.89 15.15 -13.51
N GLN A 159 -1.80 14.01 -14.19
CA GLN A 159 -2.45 12.77 -13.79
C GLN A 159 -1.42 11.83 -13.19
N VAL A 160 -1.38 11.69 -11.86
CA VAL A 160 -0.37 10.90 -11.14
C VAL A 160 -0.46 9.43 -11.53
N GLY A 161 -1.68 8.90 -11.66
CA GLY A 161 -1.87 7.48 -11.92
C GLY A 161 -3.31 7.04 -11.78
N ASN A 162 -3.50 5.72 -11.74
CA ASN A 162 -4.80 5.11 -11.53
C ASN A 162 -4.71 3.93 -10.56
N PHE A 163 -5.73 3.77 -9.72
CA PHE A 163 -6.03 2.51 -9.06
C PHE A 163 -6.91 1.65 -9.96
N TYR A 164 -6.57 0.37 -10.04
CA TYR A 164 -7.36 -0.67 -10.68
C TYR A 164 -7.67 -1.72 -9.62
N PHE A 165 -8.93 -1.92 -9.31
CA PHE A 165 -9.36 -3.00 -8.41
C PHE A 165 -9.68 -4.25 -9.22
N GLU A 166 -9.48 -5.43 -8.63
CA GLU A 166 -9.86 -6.70 -9.27
C GLU A 166 -11.39 -6.81 -9.39
N LYS A 167 -12.12 -6.31 -8.40
CA LYS A 167 -13.57 -6.41 -8.27
C LYS A 167 -14.32 -5.18 -8.78
N SER A 168 -15.62 -5.37 -8.99
CA SER A 168 -16.55 -4.28 -9.31
C SER A 168 -16.77 -3.35 -8.13
N LYS A 169 -17.35 -2.17 -8.40
CA LYS A 169 -17.70 -1.22 -7.35
C LYS A 169 -18.71 -1.81 -6.38
N GLU A 170 -19.67 -2.58 -6.89
CA GLU A 170 -20.76 -3.20 -6.14
C GLU A 170 -20.22 -4.26 -5.15
N ASP A 171 -19.10 -4.89 -5.50
CA ASP A 171 -18.46 -5.94 -4.69
C ASP A 171 -17.37 -5.41 -3.74
N ILE A 172 -17.12 -4.09 -3.73
CA ILE A 172 -16.11 -3.45 -2.89
C ILE A 172 -16.79 -2.51 -1.88
N SER A 173 -16.74 -2.89 -0.61
CA SER A 173 -17.15 -2.00 0.48
C SER A 173 -16.30 -0.72 0.51
N GLU A 174 -16.90 0.38 0.97
CA GLU A 174 -16.21 1.67 1.11
C GLU A 174 -14.99 1.57 2.02
N GLU A 175 -15.05 0.79 3.11
CA GLU A 175 -13.95 0.60 4.04
C GLU A 175 -12.73 -0.03 3.38
N VAL A 176 -12.94 -1.03 2.52
CA VAL A 176 -11.88 -1.67 1.73
C VAL A 176 -11.30 -0.68 0.72
N ARG A 177 -12.16 0.06 0.02
CA ARG A 177 -11.72 1.06 -0.97
C ARG A 177 -10.85 2.12 -0.31
N ASP A 178 -11.31 2.68 0.80
CA ASP A 178 -10.58 3.69 1.58
C ASP A 178 -9.22 3.18 2.02
N GLU A 179 -9.19 1.98 2.60
CA GLU A 179 -7.97 1.38 3.10
C GLU A 179 -6.95 1.17 1.99
N VAL A 180 -7.36 0.56 0.88
CA VAL A 180 -6.48 0.27 -0.27
C VAL A 180 -5.95 1.56 -0.90
N VAL A 181 -6.83 2.55 -1.14
CA VAL A 181 -6.44 3.82 -1.76
C VAL A 181 -5.46 4.58 -0.85
N PHE A 182 -5.79 4.69 0.43
CA PHE A 182 -4.98 5.42 1.40
C PHE A 182 -3.60 4.78 1.60
N ILE A 183 -3.52 3.45 1.76
CA ILE A 183 -2.24 2.76 1.96
C ILE A 183 -1.40 2.81 0.69
N GLY A 184 -2.00 2.61 -0.49
CA GLY A 184 -1.28 2.68 -1.77
C GLY A 184 -0.62 4.03 -2.00
N LEU A 185 -1.35 5.14 -1.75
CA LEU A 185 -0.79 6.49 -1.85
C LEU A 185 0.24 6.77 -0.76
N THR A 186 0.02 6.30 0.47
CA THR A 186 1.00 6.44 1.55
C THR A 186 2.32 5.79 1.20
N LEU A 187 2.29 4.59 0.63
CA LEU A 187 3.48 3.89 0.15
C LEU A 187 4.18 4.63 -0.99
N PHE A 188 3.42 5.18 -1.95
CA PHE A 188 3.98 5.99 -3.02
C PHE A 188 4.76 7.19 -2.46
N TYR A 189 4.16 7.98 -1.57
CA TYR A 189 4.83 9.13 -0.97
C TYR A 189 6.01 8.73 -0.08
N LEU A 190 5.87 7.67 0.72
CA LEU A 190 6.96 7.13 1.53
C LEU A 190 8.17 6.79 0.66
N MET A 191 7.95 6.14 -0.48
CA MET A 191 9.02 5.76 -1.40
C MET A 191 9.57 6.95 -2.19
N ALA A 192 8.72 7.89 -2.62
CA ALA A 192 9.15 9.11 -3.31
C ALA A 192 10.06 9.99 -2.42
N VAL A 193 9.72 10.15 -1.13
CA VAL A 193 10.57 10.87 -0.17
C VAL A 193 11.93 10.18 -0.01
N ARG A 194 11.93 8.84 0.09
CA ARG A 194 13.18 8.07 0.26
C ARG A 194 14.10 8.11 -0.96
N MET A 195 13.54 8.10 -2.17
CA MET A 195 14.32 8.20 -3.40
C MET A 195 14.97 9.57 -3.61
N ASN A 196 14.34 10.63 -3.09
CA ASN A 196 14.83 12.00 -3.25
C ASN A 196 15.81 12.46 -2.14
N SER A 197 16.17 11.60 -1.19
CA SER A 197 17.06 11.99 -0.08
C SER A 197 18.05 10.87 0.29
N PRO A 198 19.24 10.82 -0.34
CA PRO A 198 20.20 9.71 -0.17
C PRO A 198 20.77 9.58 1.25
N LEU A 199 20.77 10.65 2.06
CA LEU A 199 21.14 10.60 3.48
C LEU A 199 20.16 9.75 4.33
N HIS A 200 18.96 9.46 3.83
CA HIS A 200 17.91 8.68 4.52
C HIS A 200 18.04 7.16 4.29
N LEU A 201 18.99 6.73 3.46
CA LEU A 201 19.29 5.31 3.22
C LEU A 201 20.02 4.65 4.41
N LEU A 202 20.68 5.44 5.27
CA LEU A 202 21.40 4.92 6.45
C LEU A 202 20.45 4.40 7.54
N GLY A 203 19.32 5.08 7.79
CA GLY A 203 18.30 4.60 8.75
C GLY A 203 17.63 3.29 8.32
N ALA A 204 17.47 3.09 7.01
CA ALA A 204 16.93 1.86 6.43
C ALA A 204 17.83 0.63 6.62
N ALA A 205 19.14 0.83 6.77
CA ALA A 205 20.09 -0.24 7.07
C ALA A 205 19.91 -0.80 8.50
N PHE A 206 19.38 0.00 9.43
CA PHE A 206 19.17 -0.40 10.84
C PHE A 206 17.73 -0.77 11.18
N ALA A 207 16.77 -0.46 10.31
CA ALA A 207 15.39 -0.87 10.53
C ALA A 207 15.25 -2.40 10.54
N LYS A 208 14.51 -2.92 11.53
CA LYS A 208 14.22 -4.35 11.67
C LYS A 208 13.03 -4.69 10.76
N PRO A 209 13.22 -5.47 9.67
CA PRO A 209 12.10 -6.03 8.94
C PRO A 209 11.36 -7.01 9.83
N GLY A 210 10.05 -7.08 9.72
CA GLY A 210 9.26 -8.00 10.53
C GLY A 210 7.84 -8.09 10.00
N LYS A 211 7.36 -9.32 9.84
CA LYS A 211 5.99 -9.60 9.43
C LYS A 211 5.06 -9.23 10.58
N VAL A 212 4.06 -8.40 10.31
CA VAL A 212 2.90 -8.30 11.20
C VAL A 212 2.07 -9.57 11.02
N GLU A 213 2.14 -10.48 11.98
CA GLU A 213 1.32 -11.69 12.03
C GLU A 213 0.10 -11.43 12.91
N GLY A 214 -1.06 -12.00 12.53
CA GLY A 214 -2.27 -11.93 13.35
C GLY A 214 -2.10 -12.72 14.65
N PRO A 215 -2.91 -12.46 15.69
CA PRO A 215 -2.92 -13.31 16.87
C PRO A 215 -3.56 -14.65 16.49
N ASP A 216 -2.74 -15.62 16.11
CA ASP A 216 -2.95 -17.07 16.20
C ASP A 216 -1.71 -17.76 15.61
N GLU A 217 -0.64 -17.86 16.41
CA GLU A 217 0.45 -18.86 16.26
C GLU A 217 1.60 -18.71 17.30
N THR A 218 1.49 -17.82 18.30
CA THR A 218 2.59 -17.60 19.27
C THR A 218 2.39 -18.24 20.65
N THR A 219 1.44 -19.17 20.81
CA THR A 219 1.12 -19.77 22.12
C THR A 219 1.39 -21.27 22.26
N GLU A 220 2.23 -21.87 21.40
CA GLU A 220 2.66 -23.27 21.63
C GLU A 220 4.16 -23.50 21.78
N HIS A 221 5.04 -22.59 21.33
CA HIS A 221 6.49 -22.79 21.48
C HIS A 221 7.10 -22.30 22.80
N ALA A 222 6.32 -21.69 23.70
CA ALA A 222 6.82 -21.18 24.98
C ALA A 222 6.74 -22.19 26.15
N TYR A 223 6.08 -23.35 25.98
CA TYR A 223 5.89 -24.32 27.07
C TYR A 223 6.90 -25.48 27.11
N GLU A 224 7.71 -25.71 26.07
CA GLU A 224 8.69 -26.82 26.07
C GLU A 224 10.12 -26.46 26.52
N MET A 225 10.48 -25.18 26.63
CA MET A 225 11.85 -24.76 27.03
C MET A 225 12.03 -24.54 28.53
N GLY A 226 11.03 -24.88 29.36
CA GLY A 226 11.02 -24.63 30.81
C GLY A 226 11.28 -25.84 31.72
N LYS A 227 11.47 -27.05 31.19
CA LYS A 227 11.71 -28.25 32.01
C LYS A 227 12.83 -29.11 31.44
N VAL A 228 14.09 -28.77 31.69
CA VAL A 228 15.13 -29.73 32.11
C VAL A 228 16.31 -28.94 32.67
N LYS A 229 16.42 -28.80 34.00
CA LYS A 229 17.70 -28.84 34.75
C LYS A 229 17.36 -29.06 36.22
N ASN A 230 17.40 -30.32 36.64
CA ASN A 230 17.61 -30.79 38.00
C ASN A 230 17.90 -32.29 37.91
N VAL A 231 19.18 -32.66 37.83
CA VAL A 231 19.90 -33.67 38.65
C VAL A 231 21.38 -33.39 38.45
#